data_AF-A0A518K4S6-F1
#
_entry.id   AF-A0A518K4S6-F1
#
_cell.length_a   1.000
_cell.length_b   1.000
_cell.length_c   1.000
_cell.angle_alpha   90.00
_cell.angle_beta   90.00
_cell.angle_gamma   90.00
#
_symmetry.space_group_name_H-M   'P 1'
#
loop_
_entity.id
_entity.type
_entity.pdbx_description
1 polymer ?
#
loop_
_entity_poly.entity_id
_entity_poly.type
_entity_poly.pdbx_seq_one_letter_code
_entity_poly.pdbx_strand_id
1 'polypeptide(L)'
;MSLRACLYLLMAASVLAVSAWTNAAEPAVTVADDAAVETPAETQADEPEAGEAPADASSEPIGLFDAMEKDLVEVTFVAKNDEQGRVIVANKTDQPVNFRMPNAFVGVPVLAQFGGGAGGGGLGGGGGGTQAVGGGGGGLGGGGMGGGGMGGGAFSVAPEKAAKINVPLVCLEHGKRIPSSKKPYKIVPAEDELSSKPEVIELLTALGRGQLNRDAAQAAVWHSTDDMSWQELAAKLDGTERSTVRNAYFTAAEIQAAIAYHSEAVRLAAVKAAERADSEGDDSEKSMSDEAMSDRRSYDEAGEVVSEG
;
A
#
# COMPACT_ATOMS: atom_id res chain seq x y z
N MET A 1 -71.40 -11.07 -2.69
CA MET A 1 -70.47 -10.65 -3.77
C MET A 1 -69.26 -10.02 -3.10
N SER A 2 -68.08 -10.60 -3.37
CA SER A 2 -66.93 -10.60 -2.46
C SER A 2 -66.13 -9.30 -2.48
N LEU A 3 -65.78 -8.78 -1.30
CA LEU A 3 -64.93 -7.59 -1.04
C LEU A 3 -63.53 -7.65 -1.68
N ARG A 4 -63.15 -8.78 -2.28
CA ARG A 4 -61.90 -8.93 -3.04
C ARG A 4 -61.98 -8.37 -4.47
N ALA A 5 -63.17 -8.05 -4.98
CA ALA A 5 -63.33 -7.47 -6.32
C ALA A 5 -63.24 -5.92 -6.34
N CYS A 6 -63.45 -5.23 -5.21
CA CYS A 6 -63.34 -3.77 -5.13
C CYS A 6 -61.90 -3.27 -4.94
N LEU A 7 -60.96 -4.09 -4.47
CA LEU A 7 -59.57 -3.65 -4.26
C LEU A 7 -58.72 -3.69 -5.54
N TYR A 8 -59.10 -4.49 -6.54
CA TYR A 8 -58.41 -4.55 -7.83
C TYR A 8 -58.77 -3.40 -8.77
N LEU A 9 -59.85 -2.67 -8.50
CA LEU A 9 -60.26 -1.49 -9.27
C LEU A 9 -59.61 -0.17 -8.78
N LEU A 10 -58.84 -0.21 -7.69
CA LEU A 10 -58.07 0.94 -7.18
C LEU A 10 -56.55 0.82 -7.40
N MET A 11 -56.07 -0.28 -8.00
CA MET A 11 -54.66 -0.53 -8.33
C MET A 11 -54.41 -0.60 -9.85
N ALA A 12 -55.26 0.03 -10.67
CA ALA A 12 -55.12 0.08 -12.14
C ALA A 12 -55.16 1.52 -12.71
N ALA A 13 -54.96 2.54 -11.87
CA ALA A 13 -55.02 3.96 -12.27
C ALA A 13 -53.73 4.76 -11.94
N SER A 14 -52.61 4.10 -11.63
CA SER A 14 -51.33 4.78 -11.31
C SER A 14 -50.17 4.38 -12.21
N VAL A 15 -50.43 3.67 -13.31
CA VAL A 15 -49.46 3.39 -14.36
C VAL A 15 -50.08 3.90 -15.66
N LEU A 16 -49.89 5.18 -15.99
CA LEU A 16 -50.02 5.81 -17.32
C LEU A 16 -49.98 7.36 -17.17
N ALA A 17 -48.76 7.92 -17.06
CA ALA A 17 -48.32 9.31 -17.29
C ALA A 17 -47.03 9.47 -16.47
N VAL A 18 -45.82 9.40 -17.04
CA VAL A 18 -45.20 10.45 -17.86
C VAL A 18 -44.15 9.80 -18.76
N SER A 19 -44.44 9.65 -20.04
CA SER A 19 -43.48 9.28 -21.08
C SER A 19 -43.85 10.01 -22.36
N ALA A 20 -43.41 11.27 -22.49
CA ALA A 20 -43.58 12.07 -23.71
C ALA A 20 -42.74 13.36 -23.70
N TRP A 21 -41.42 13.30 -23.47
CA TRP A 21 -40.54 14.44 -23.74
C TRP A 21 -39.32 13.98 -24.52
N THR A 22 -39.52 13.80 -25.84
CA THR A 22 -38.45 13.85 -26.84
C THR A 22 -38.90 14.76 -28.00
N ASN A 23 -37.92 15.48 -28.55
CA ASN A 23 -37.89 16.25 -29.80
C ASN A 23 -38.54 17.65 -29.88
N ALA A 24 -37.67 18.66 -29.71
CA ALA A 24 -37.48 19.84 -30.57
C ALA A 24 -36.28 20.61 -29.98
N ALA A 25 -35.29 21.17 -30.65
CA ALA A 25 -34.94 21.30 -32.06
C ALA A 25 -33.43 21.63 -32.09
N GLU A 26 -32.74 21.22 -33.14
CA GLU A 26 -31.41 21.73 -33.51
C GLU A 26 -31.50 23.22 -33.86
N PRO A 27 -30.39 23.96 -33.77
CA PRO A 27 -29.95 24.56 -35.03
C PRO A 27 -28.47 24.32 -35.35
N ALA A 28 -28.28 24.19 -36.66
CA ALA A 28 -27.03 24.02 -37.37
C ALA A 28 -26.02 25.16 -37.15
N VAL A 29 -24.76 24.74 -37.10
CA VAL A 29 -23.57 25.30 -37.77
C VAL A 29 -23.66 26.72 -38.31
N THR A 30 -22.78 27.60 -37.81
CA THR A 30 -22.13 28.62 -38.62
C THR A 30 -20.62 28.55 -38.38
N VAL A 31 -19.91 27.99 -39.36
CA VAL A 31 -18.50 28.23 -39.62
C VAL A 31 -18.39 29.65 -40.18
N ALA A 32 -17.49 30.44 -39.61
CA ALA A 32 -16.96 31.65 -40.24
C ALA A 32 -15.44 31.65 -40.07
N ASP A 33 -14.75 31.22 -41.12
CA ASP A 33 -13.44 31.75 -41.49
C ASP A 33 -13.57 33.25 -41.79
N ASP A 34 -12.65 34.09 -41.28
CA ASP A 34 -11.75 34.88 -42.13
C ASP A 34 -10.64 35.57 -41.30
N ALA A 35 -9.60 35.94 -42.02
CA ALA A 35 -8.23 36.26 -41.66
C ALA A 35 -7.98 37.53 -40.84
N ALA A 36 -6.85 37.52 -40.12
CA ALA A 36 -5.75 38.51 -40.19
C ALA A 36 -4.77 38.20 -39.03
N VAL A 37 -3.69 37.45 -39.24
CA VAL A 37 -2.34 37.98 -39.57
C VAL A 37 -2.11 39.39 -39.04
N GLU A 38 -1.44 39.51 -37.88
CA GLU A 38 -0.39 40.50 -37.66
C GLU A 38 0.67 39.91 -36.71
N THR A 39 1.84 39.62 -37.27
CA THR A 39 3.11 39.48 -36.55
C THR A 39 3.65 40.88 -36.27
N PRO A 40 4.16 41.13 -35.06
CA PRO A 40 5.54 41.60 -34.94
C PRO A 40 6.20 40.95 -33.71
N ALA A 41 7.51 40.98 -33.50
CA ALA A 41 8.70 41.15 -34.29
C ALA A 41 9.80 40.66 -33.35
N GLU A 42 10.79 39.98 -33.92
CA GLU A 42 11.99 39.48 -33.25
C GLU A 42 12.72 40.59 -32.48
N THR A 43 13.16 40.31 -31.26
CA THR A 43 14.31 40.99 -30.63
C THR A 43 15.04 39.98 -29.75
N GLN A 44 16.23 39.60 -30.21
CA GLN A 44 17.21 38.80 -29.51
C GLN A 44 17.98 39.64 -28.47
N ALA A 45 18.70 38.92 -27.61
CA ALA A 45 19.76 39.32 -26.68
C ALA A 45 19.31 39.69 -25.26
N ASP A 46 19.39 38.70 -24.35
CA ASP A 46 20.42 38.74 -23.31
C ASP A 46 20.69 37.31 -22.79
N GLU A 47 21.93 36.83 -22.97
CA GLU A 47 22.48 35.74 -22.16
C GLU A 47 22.70 36.26 -20.74
N PRO A 48 22.41 35.42 -19.73
CA PRO A 48 23.44 35.25 -18.72
C PRO A 48 23.77 33.78 -18.50
N GLU A 49 25.06 33.53 -18.65
CA GLU A 49 25.90 32.54 -17.98
C GLU A 49 25.20 31.40 -17.21
N ALA A 50 25.43 30.19 -17.72
CA ALA A 50 25.93 29.03 -16.98
C ALA A 50 25.95 29.16 -15.44
N GLY A 51 24.81 28.83 -14.82
CA GLY A 51 24.77 28.25 -13.50
C GLY A 51 24.41 26.77 -13.66
N GLU A 52 25.34 25.89 -13.32
CA GLU A 52 25.21 24.42 -13.36
C GLU A 52 23.82 23.96 -12.90
N ALA A 53 23.04 23.41 -13.83
CA ALA A 53 22.03 22.44 -13.46
C ALA A 53 22.77 21.23 -12.87
N PRO A 54 22.50 20.79 -11.64
CA PRO A 54 23.05 19.52 -11.21
C PRO A 54 22.33 18.42 -12.00
N ALA A 55 23.02 17.91 -13.02
CA ALA A 55 23.02 16.48 -13.32
C ALA A 55 23.53 15.76 -12.05
N ASP A 56 22.92 14.74 -11.47
CA ASP A 56 21.99 13.75 -12.01
C ASP A 56 20.77 13.58 -11.08
N ALA A 57 19.58 13.82 -11.63
CA ALA A 57 18.32 13.37 -11.04
C ALA A 57 17.97 11.92 -11.45
N SER A 58 18.93 11.16 -11.99
CA SER A 58 18.74 9.84 -12.60
C SER A 58 19.41 8.68 -11.86
N SER A 59 19.66 8.81 -10.55
CA SER A 59 19.91 7.63 -9.72
C SER A 59 18.61 6.84 -9.57
N GLU A 60 18.63 5.55 -9.91
CA GLU A 60 17.49 4.65 -9.73
C GLU A 60 16.97 4.75 -8.28
N PRO A 61 15.64 4.83 -8.06
CA PRO A 61 15.10 4.98 -6.71
C PRO A 61 15.49 3.79 -5.82
N ILE A 62 16.23 4.05 -4.74
CA ILE A 62 16.62 3.04 -3.75
C ILE A 62 15.43 2.72 -2.81
N GLY A 63 15.29 1.50 -2.29
CA GLY A 63 14.26 1.19 -1.30
C GLY A 63 14.42 2.05 -0.02
N LEU A 64 13.31 2.45 0.61
CA LEU A 64 13.36 3.26 1.84
C LEU A 64 14.21 2.58 2.93
N PHE A 65 14.04 1.27 3.13
CA PHE A 65 14.78 0.53 4.14
C PHE A 65 16.28 0.44 3.79
N ASP A 66 16.63 0.19 2.53
CA ASP A 66 18.03 0.21 2.08
C ASP A 66 18.66 1.61 2.27
N ALA A 67 17.89 2.68 2.05
CA ALA A 67 18.35 4.05 2.26
C ALA A 67 18.57 4.37 3.74
N MET A 68 17.77 3.78 4.64
CA MET A 68 17.97 3.85 6.09
C MET A 68 19.22 3.09 6.52
N GLU A 69 19.46 1.89 5.98
CA GLU A 69 20.64 1.08 6.29
C GLU A 69 21.95 1.74 5.84
N LYS A 70 21.92 2.38 4.67
CA LYS A 70 23.06 3.16 4.13
C LYS A 70 23.24 4.52 4.78
N ASP A 71 22.44 4.86 5.79
CA ASP A 71 22.42 6.15 6.50
C ASP A 71 22.24 7.38 5.57
N LEU A 72 21.59 7.20 4.41
CA LEU A 72 21.33 8.28 3.45
C LEU A 72 20.14 9.14 3.91
N VAL A 73 19.20 8.53 4.63
CA VAL A 73 18.01 9.19 5.15
C VAL A 73 17.76 8.85 6.62
N GLU A 74 17.24 9.82 7.37
CA GLU A 74 16.66 9.61 8.68
C GLU A 74 15.15 9.44 8.57
N VAL A 75 14.61 8.33 9.08
CA VAL A 75 13.17 8.07 9.04
C VAL A 75 12.59 8.12 10.44
N THR A 76 11.65 9.05 10.66
CA THR A 76 10.85 9.13 11.88
C THR A 76 9.40 8.76 11.57
N PHE A 77 8.88 7.76 12.28
CA PHE A 77 7.47 7.39 12.19
C PHE A 77 6.67 7.88 13.40
N VAL A 78 5.55 8.55 13.13
CA VAL A 78 4.63 9.06 14.14
C VAL A 78 3.24 8.51 13.85
N ALA A 79 2.81 7.52 14.62
CA ALA A 79 1.41 7.08 14.63
C ALA A 79 0.57 8.16 15.35
N LYS A 80 -0.33 8.84 14.63
CA LYS A 80 -1.17 9.89 15.25
C LYS A 80 -2.28 9.26 16.09
N ASN A 81 -2.92 8.25 15.49
CA ASN A 81 -3.99 7.42 16.04
C ASN A 81 -3.98 6.06 15.31
N ASP A 82 -5.02 5.27 15.51
CA ASP A 82 -5.27 3.97 14.88
C ASP A 82 -5.56 4.01 13.37
N GLU A 83 -5.70 5.20 12.79
CA GLU A 83 -6.15 5.38 11.39
C GLU A 83 -5.09 6.05 10.51
N GLN A 84 -4.25 6.90 11.11
CA GLN A 84 -3.33 7.76 10.38
C GLN A 84 -1.95 7.84 11.05
N GLY A 85 -0.94 7.66 10.22
CA GLY A 85 0.46 7.87 10.55
C GLY A 85 1.07 9.02 9.76
N ARG A 86 2.27 9.40 10.18
CA ARG A 86 3.16 10.25 9.40
C ARG A 86 4.55 9.66 9.39
N VAL A 87 5.07 9.43 8.20
CA VAL A 87 6.47 9.11 7.96
C VAL A 87 7.17 10.41 7.59
N ILE A 88 8.22 10.75 8.32
CA ILE A 88 9.08 11.90 8.06
C ILE A 88 10.41 11.35 7.60
N VAL A 89 10.83 11.68 6.38
CA VAL A 89 12.08 11.23 5.78
C VAL A 89 12.97 12.44 5.59
N ALA A 90 14.05 12.55 6.36
CA ALA A 90 15.05 13.61 6.25
C ALA A 90 16.24 13.10 5.44
N ASN A 91 16.63 13.83 4.39
CA ASN A 91 17.84 13.55 3.64
C ASN A 91 19.07 14.02 4.44
N LYS A 92 20.03 13.12 4.68
CA LYS A 92 21.27 13.41 5.42
C LYS A 92 22.43 13.83 4.51
N THR A 93 22.24 13.78 3.20
CA THR A 93 23.26 14.05 2.19
C THR A 93 23.12 15.46 1.61
N ASP A 94 24.18 15.89 0.93
CA ASP A 94 24.28 17.12 0.16
C ASP A 94 23.72 16.99 -1.27
N GLN A 95 23.25 15.80 -1.65
CA GLN A 95 22.66 15.51 -2.96
C GLN A 95 21.19 15.08 -2.83
N PRO A 96 20.35 15.28 -3.87
CA PRO A 96 18.99 14.75 -3.86
C PRO A 96 18.99 13.23 -3.70
N VAL A 97 18.19 12.70 -2.77
CA VAL A 97 18.03 11.26 -2.59
C VAL A 97 16.67 10.84 -3.15
N ASN A 98 16.70 9.97 -4.17
CA ASN A 98 15.53 9.33 -4.73
C ASN A 98 15.30 8.00 -4.02
N PHE A 99 14.18 7.82 -3.32
CA PHE A 99 13.84 6.57 -2.66
C PHE A 99 12.44 6.08 -3.00
N ARG A 100 12.18 4.79 -2.80
CA ARG A 100 10.88 4.16 -2.98
C ARG A 100 10.27 3.79 -1.64
N MET A 101 9.04 4.25 -1.40
CA MET A 101 8.26 3.80 -0.24
C MET A 101 7.90 2.32 -0.38
N PRO A 102 7.98 1.53 0.71
CA PRO A 102 7.56 0.14 0.68
C PRO A 102 6.04 0.03 0.51
N ASN A 103 5.56 -1.00 -0.18
CA ASN A 103 4.12 -1.19 -0.39
C ASN A 103 3.37 -1.41 0.94
N ALA A 104 4.00 -2.11 1.88
CA ALA A 104 3.53 -2.36 3.23
C ALA A 104 4.69 -2.24 4.23
N PHE A 105 4.39 -1.83 5.45
CA PHE A 105 5.34 -1.77 6.56
C PHE A 105 4.62 -1.93 7.89
N VAL A 106 5.37 -2.23 8.94
CA VAL A 106 4.85 -2.29 10.32
C VAL A 106 5.54 -1.25 11.20
N GLY A 107 4.76 -0.51 11.96
CA GLY A 107 5.23 0.37 13.03
C GLY A 107 5.19 -0.38 14.35
N VAL A 108 6.35 -0.70 14.92
CA VAL A 108 6.45 -1.34 16.24
C VAL A 108 6.91 -0.35 17.32
N PRO A 109 6.33 -0.37 18.54
CA PRO A 109 6.75 0.51 19.62
C PRO A 109 8.20 0.25 20.08
N VAL A 110 9.02 1.30 20.19
CA VAL A 110 10.45 1.16 20.57
C VAL A 110 10.63 0.58 21.99
N LEU A 111 9.68 0.85 22.89
CA LEU A 111 9.72 0.34 24.27
C LEU A 111 9.46 -1.17 24.39
N ALA A 112 8.96 -1.82 23.33
CA ALA A 112 8.75 -3.27 23.32
C ALA A 112 10.07 -4.06 23.12
N GLN A 113 11.10 -3.44 22.54
CA GLN A 113 12.37 -4.11 22.24
C GLN A 113 13.49 -3.80 23.26
N PHE A 114 13.48 -2.64 23.90
CA PHE A 114 14.56 -2.22 24.80
C PHE A 114 14.27 -2.49 26.30
N GLY A 115 13.10 -3.04 26.63
CA GLY A 115 12.60 -3.17 28.01
C GLY A 115 12.39 -4.60 28.53
N GLY A 116 12.70 -5.64 27.76
CA GLY A 116 12.47 -7.04 28.15
C GLY A 116 13.65 -7.93 27.78
N GLY A 117 14.55 -8.15 28.73
CA GLY A 117 15.59 -9.16 28.59
C GLY A 117 14.98 -10.55 28.40
N ALA A 118 15.65 -11.37 27.58
CA ALA A 118 15.54 -12.82 27.54
C ALA A 118 14.10 -13.39 27.52
N GLY A 119 13.50 -13.48 26.34
CA GLY A 119 12.26 -14.23 26.15
C GLY A 119 11.89 -14.35 24.68
N GLY A 120 12.38 -15.40 24.03
CA GLY A 120 12.00 -15.72 22.67
C GLY A 120 10.52 -16.10 22.53
N GLY A 121 9.99 -15.88 21.33
CA GLY A 121 8.84 -16.59 20.76
C GLY A 121 7.54 -16.49 21.55
N GLY A 122 6.63 -15.63 21.11
CA GLY A 122 5.26 -15.69 21.61
C GLY A 122 4.41 -14.49 21.24
N LEU A 123 3.75 -14.58 20.09
CA LEU A 123 2.45 -13.96 19.88
C LEU A 123 1.49 -14.54 20.94
N GLY A 124 1.45 -13.95 22.13
CA GLY A 124 0.57 -14.43 23.20
C GLY A 124 0.84 -13.85 24.58
N GLY A 125 -0.04 -12.95 25.01
CA GLY A 125 -0.44 -12.85 26.42
C GLY A 125 0.10 -11.67 27.23
N GLY A 126 -0.82 -10.75 27.58
CA GLY A 126 -0.79 -10.07 28.89
C GLY A 126 -0.38 -8.60 28.93
N GLY A 127 -1.39 -7.72 29.00
CA GLY A 127 -1.33 -6.53 29.87
C GLY A 127 -0.63 -5.27 29.35
N GLY A 128 -1.39 -4.39 28.70
CA GLY A 128 -1.12 -2.93 28.74
C GLY A 128 -0.04 -2.38 27.80
N GLY A 129 0.57 -3.21 26.96
CA GLY A 129 1.52 -2.79 25.93
C GLY A 129 0.91 -1.88 24.86
N THR A 130 1.72 -0.97 24.33
CA THR A 130 1.35 -0.18 23.14
C THR A 130 1.26 -1.12 21.93
N GLN A 131 0.30 -0.95 21.04
CA GLN A 131 0.09 -1.86 19.92
C GLN A 131 0.97 -1.55 18.71
N ALA A 132 1.28 -2.57 17.92
CA ALA A 132 1.85 -2.39 16.59
C ALA A 132 0.76 -1.95 15.58
N VAL A 133 1.18 -1.21 14.56
CA VAL A 133 0.30 -0.73 13.48
C VAL A 133 0.85 -1.14 12.13
N GLY A 134 -0.03 -1.55 11.21
CA GLY A 134 0.33 -1.81 9.83
C GLY A 134 -0.01 -0.59 8.98
N GLY A 135 0.88 -0.23 8.06
CA GLY A 135 0.65 0.83 7.09
C GLY A 135 1.01 0.40 5.68
N GLY A 136 0.40 1.07 4.70
CA GLY A 136 0.75 0.89 3.29
C GLY A 136 1.40 2.15 2.72
N GLY A 137 2.52 2.01 2.02
CA GLY A 137 3.26 3.14 1.42
C GLY A 137 2.85 3.47 -0.02
N GLY A 138 1.75 2.89 -0.50
CA GLY A 138 1.07 3.33 -1.72
C GLY A 138 0.51 4.75 -1.54
N GLY A 139 0.64 5.60 -2.56
CA GLY A 139 0.27 7.01 -2.45
C GLY A 139 -1.24 7.25 -2.48
N LEU A 140 -1.87 7.32 -1.30
CA LEU A 140 -3.06 8.16 -1.08
C LEU A 140 -2.79 9.13 0.07
N GLY A 141 -2.44 10.37 -0.26
CA GLY A 141 -2.27 11.43 0.73
C GLY A 141 -1.80 12.74 0.14
N GLY A 142 -2.73 13.48 -0.48
CA GLY A 142 -2.49 14.82 -1.00
C GLY A 142 -2.18 15.87 0.07
N GLY A 143 -1.49 16.92 -0.36
CA GLY A 143 -1.22 18.13 0.43
C GLY A 143 0.14 18.77 0.17
N GLY A 144 0.44 19.13 -1.08
CA GLY A 144 1.65 19.86 -1.45
C GLY A 144 1.63 20.24 -2.93
N MET A 145 1.71 21.54 -3.21
CA MET A 145 1.67 22.13 -4.54
C MET A 145 2.96 21.76 -5.31
N GLY A 146 2.88 20.84 -6.29
CA GLY A 146 3.95 20.61 -7.26
C GLY A 146 4.07 19.16 -7.76
N GLY A 147 3.84 18.97 -9.07
CA GLY A 147 4.33 17.81 -9.84
C GLY A 147 3.37 16.63 -9.97
N GLY A 148 2.86 16.42 -11.19
CA GLY A 148 2.00 15.28 -11.54
C GLY A 148 2.74 13.95 -11.51
N GLY A 149 2.02 12.90 -11.10
CA GLY A 149 2.51 11.52 -11.06
C GLY A 149 1.46 10.61 -10.45
N MET A 150 0.47 10.20 -11.26
CA MET A 150 -0.55 9.24 -10.84
C MET A 150 0.08 7.84 -10.86
N GLY A 151 0.53 7.38 -9.68
CA GLY A 151 0.88 5.98 -9.44
C GLY A 151 2.36 5.73 -9.12
N GLY A 152 2.61 5.07 -7.99
CA GLY A 152 3.78 4.21 -7.81
C GLY A 152 5.10 4.87 -7.43
N GLY A 153 5.29 5.11 -6.13
CA GLY A 153 6.45 4.53 -5.45
C GLY A 153 7.67 5.42 -5.21
N ALA A 154 8.12 6.26 -6.15
CA ALA A 154 9.37 7.00 -5.99
C ALA A 154 9.18 8.44 -5.45
N PHE A 155 9.99 8.83 -4.46
CA PHE A 155 10.04 10.14 -3.83
C PHE A 155 11.45 10.70 -3.91
N SER A 156 11.59 12.00 -4.18
CA SER A 156 12.87 12.69 -4.13
C SER A 156 12.86 13.69 -2.98
N VAL A 157 13.90 13.68 -2.15
CA VAL A 157 14.08 14.66 -1.08
C VAL A 157 15.34 15.45 -1.33
N ALA A 158 15.17 16.77 -1.43
CA ALA A 158 16.27 17.71 -1.64
C ALA A 158 17.34 17.58 -0.54
N PRO A 159 18.59 17.97 -0.83
CA PRO A 159 19.68 17.99 0.14
C PRO A 159 19.27 18.63 1.46
N GLU A 160 19.57 17.97 2.58
CA GLU A 160 19.30 18.46 3.94
C GLU A 160 17.83 18.87 4.22
N LYS A 161 16.87 18.40 3.41
CA LYS A 161 15.43 18.63 3.61
C LYS A 161 14.73 17.39 4.13
N ALA A 162 13.50 17.58 4.60
CA ALA A 162 12.62 16.49 5.02
C ALA A 162 11.29 16.48 4.25
N ALA A 163 10.92 15.32 3.74
CA ALA A 163 9.57 15.04 3.25
C ALA A 163 8.68 14.51 4.38
N LYS A 164 7.39 14.84 4.31
CA LYS A 164 6.37 14.37 5.24
C LYS A 164 5.28 13.65 4.45
N ILE A 165 5.14 12.36 4.70
CA ILE A 165 4.20 11.49 3.99
C ILE A 165 3.16 11.03 5.02
N ASN A 166 1.88 11.30 4.75
CA ASN A 166 0.81 10.74 5.57
C ASN A 166 0.46 9.35 5.02
N VAL A 167 0.20 8.41 5.92
CA VAL A 167 -0.03 6.99 5.59
C VAL A 167 -1.27 6.50 6.33
N PRO A 168 -2.16 5.73 5.67
CA PRO A 168 -3.25 5.06 6.35
C PRO A 168 -2.69 3.96 7.25
N LEU A 169 -3.30 3.78 8.42
CA LEU A 169 -2.94 2.76 9.40
C LEU A 169 -4.12 1.88 9.76
N VAL A 170 -3.80 0.68 10.21
CA VAL A 170 -4.69 -0.23 10.94
C VAL A 170 -3.95 -0.81 12.14
N CYS A 171 -4.71 -1.10 13.19
CA CYS A 171 -4.25 -1.82 14.37
C CYS A 171 -3.98 -3.29 14.02
N LEU A 172 -2.80 -3.81 14.36
CA LEU A 172 -2.48 -5.21 14.10
C LEU A 172 -2.96 -6.16 15.20
N GLU A 173 -3.39 -5.63 16.34
CA GLU A 173 -3.73 -6.45 17.51
C GLU A 173 -4.98 -5.88 18.17
N HIS A 174 -5.99 -6.74 18.35
CA HIS A 174 -7.22 -6.32 19.00
C HIS A 174 -7.00 -6.11 20.51
N GLY A 175 -7.69 -5.10 21.07
CA GLY A 175 -7.76 -4.88 22.52
C GLY A 175 -6.53 -4.22 23.16
N LYS A 176 -5.45 -3.98 22.40
CA LYS A 176 -4.31 -3.19 22.87
C LYS A 176 -4.61 -1.68 22.80
N ARG A 177 -3.79 -0.89 23.50
CA ARG A 177 -3.99 0.55 23.60
C ARG A 177 -3.81 1.21 22.23
N ILE A 178 -4.79 2.03 21.83
CA ILE A 178 -4.75 2.86 20.61
C ILE A 178 -3.39 3.58 20.52
N PRO A 179 -2.70 3.48 19.38
CA PRO A 179 -1.43 4.16 19.18
C PRO A 179 -1.61 5.68 19.32
N SER A 180 -0.57 6.38 19.76
CA SER A 180 -0.62 7.84 19.88
C SER A 180 0.73 8.44 19.58
N SER A 181 0.73 9.69 19.11
CA SER A 181 1.92 10.41 18.67
C SER A 181 2.93 10.70 19.78
N LYS A 182 2.57 10.42 21.04
CA LYS A 182 3.46 10.54 22.21
C LYS A 182 4.39 9.34 22.38
N LYS A 183 4.13 8.21 21.70
CA LYS A 183 4.91 6.98 21.86
C LYS A 183 5.88 6.82 20.69
N PRO A 184 7.16 6.49 20.95
CA PRO A 184 8.13 6.27 19.89
C PRO A 184 7.83 4.94 19.19
N TYR A 185 7.80 4.99 17.86
CA TYR A 185 7.67 3.82 17.00
C TYR A 185 8.87 3.75 16.05
N LYS A 186 9.30 2.54 15.72
CA LYS A 186 10.20 2.26 14.61
C LYS A 186 9.40 1.62 13.47
N ILE A 187 9.75 1.95 12.25
CA ILE A 187 9.22 1.28 11.05
C ILE A 187 10.11 0.09 10.73
N VAL A 188 9.50 -1.05 10.40
CA VAL A 188 10.18 -2.28 9.96
C VAL A 188 9.49 -2.82 8.71
N PRO A 189 10.19 -3.61 7.88
CA PRO A 189 9.57 -4.34 6.78
C PRO A 189 8.37 -5.17 7.24
N ALA A 190 7.32 -5.24 6.43
CA ALA A 190 6.13 -5.99 6.81
C ALA A 190 6.41 -7.50 6.85
N GLU A 191 7.31 -7.96 5.99
CA GLU A 191 7.74 -9.34 5.84
C GLU A 191 8.41 -9.87 7.11
N ASP A 192 9.16 -9.03 7.84
CA ASP A 192 9.84 -9.43 9.07
C ASP A 192 8.86 -9.76 10.20
N GLU A 193 7.84 -8.91 10.39
CA GLU A 193 6.86 -9.04 11.48
C GLU A 193 5.65 -9.91 11.10
N LEU A 194 5.30 -9.98 9.82
CA LEU A 194 4.10 -10.66 9.30
C LEU A 194 4.45 -11.85 8.40
N SER A 195 5.67 -12.39 8.48
CA SER A 195 6.12 -13.57 7.72
C SER A 195 5.14 -14.76 7.81
N SER A 196 4.51 -14.95 8.96
CA SER A 196 3.53 -16.02 9.19
C SER A 196 2.11 -15.72 8.66
N LYS A 197 1.84 -14.47 8.28
CA LYS A 197 0.52 -13.97 7.87
C LYS A 197 0.65 -13.12 6.59
N PRO A 198 1.08 -13.71 5.46
CA PRO A 198 1.30 -12.99 4.22
C PRO A 198 0.02 -12.33 3.67
N GLU A 199 -1.17 -12.83 4.00
CA GLU A 199 -2.45 -12.19 3.65
C GLU A 199 -2.61 -10.81 4.30
N VAL A 200 -2.04 -10.59 5.49
CA VAL A 200 -2.07 -9.27 6.13
C VAL A 200 -1.20 -8.28 5.34
N ILE A 201 -0.08 -8.73 4.77
CA ILE A 201 0.80 -7.89 3.93
C ILE A 201 0.05 -7.41 2.67
N GLU A 202 -0.77 -8.28 2.06
CA GLU A 202 -1.60 -7.92 0.91
C GLU A 202 -2.68 -6.90 1.29
N LEU A 203 -3.33 -7.08 2.44
CA LEU A 203 -4.30 -6.11 2.98
C LEU A 203 -3.64 -4.74 3.20
N LEU A 204 -2.45 -4.69 3.81
CA LEU A 204 -1.71 -3.43 4.02
C LEU A 204 -1.28 -2.78 2.70
N THR A 205 -0.87 -3.59 1.73
CA THR A 205 -0.53 -3.12 0.39
C THR A 205 -1.73 -2.48 -0.31
N ALA A 206 -2.89 -3.14 -0.29
CA ALA A 206 -4.12 -2.62 -0.88
C ALA A 206 -4.66 -1.39 -0.12
N LEU A 207 -4.50 -1.35 1.21
CA LEU A 207 -4.82 -0.19 2.04
C LEU A 207 -3.96 1.03 1.65
N GLY A 208 -2.65 0.85 1.48
CA GLY A 208 -1.75 1.90 0.99
C GLY A 208 -2.17 2.42 -0.38
N ARG A 209 -2.58 1.51 -1.28
CA ARG A 209 -3.12 1.89 -2.60
C ARG A 209 -4.51 2.53 -2.53
N GLY A 210 -5.10 2.69 -1.35
CA GLY A 210 -6.43 3.30 -1.16
C GLY A 210 -7.56 2.50 -1.79
N GLN A 211 -7.35 1.20 -1.98
CA GLN A 211 -8.31 0.31 -2.62
C GLN A 211 -9.32 -0.27 -1.61
N LEU A 212 -9.03 -0.14 -0.32
CA LEU A 212 -9.83 -0.72 0.76
C LEU A 212 -10.49 0.37 1.60
N ASN A 213 -11.74 0.11 2.00
CA ASN A 213 -12.30 0.81 3.15
C ASN A 213 -11.51 0.42 4.41
N ARG A 214 -11.08 1.42 5.19
CA ARG A 214 -10.23 1.24 6.38
C ARG A 214 -10.90 0.36 7.44
N ASP A 215 -12.19 0.56 7.74
CA ASP A 215 -12.88 -0.21 8.78
C ASP A 215 -13.00 -1.68 8.41
N ALA A 216 -13.37 -1.94 7.16
CA ALA A 216 -13.39 -3.28 6.61
C ALA A 216 -11.98 -3.91 6.60
N ALA A 217 -10.94 -3.13 6.28
CA ALA A 217 -9.56 -3.59 6.38
C ALA A 217 -9.16 -3.91 7.83
N GLN A 218 -9.55 -3.08 8.81
CA GLN A 218 -9.29 -3.30 10.23
C GLN A 218 -9.94 -4.61 10.73
N ALA A 219 -11.18 -4.87 10.33
CA ALA A 219 -11.87 -6.12 10.64
C ALA A 219 -11.18 -7.33 9.98
N ALA A 220 -10.77 -7.22 8.72
CA ALA A 220 -10.05 -8.28 8.02
C ALA A 220 -8.67 -8.58 8.64
N VAL A 221 -7.96 -7.53 9.08
CA VAL A 221 -6.69 -7.69 9.80
C VAL A 221 -6.92 -8.42 11.12
N TRP A 222 -7.87 -7.99 11.97
CA TRP A 222 -8.16 -8.66 13.24
C TRP A 222 -8.64 -10.10 13.09
N HIS A 223 -9.33 -10.43 12.00
CA HIS A 223 -9.67 -11.82 11.67
C HIS A 223 -8.40 -12.67 11.49
N SER A 224 -7.41 -12.17 10.75
CA SER A 224 -6.13 -12.85 10.50
C SER A 224 -5.16 -12.81 11.70
N THR A 225 -5.12 -11.71 12.45
CA THR A 225 -4.11 -11.49 13.49
C THR A 225 -4.51 -12.07 14.84
N ASP A 226 -5.79 -11.96 15.20
CA ASP A 226 -6.33 -12.28 16.52
C ASP A 226 -7.35 -13.43 16.50
N ASP A 227 -7.52 -14.11 15.35
CA ASP A 227 -8.45 -15.22 15.13
C ASP A 227 -9.92 -14.89 15.47
N MET A 228 -10.30 -13.60 15.42
CA MET A 228 -11.67 -13.17 15.69
C MET A 228 -12.62 -13.67 14.59
N SER A 229 -13.67 -14.40 14.94
CA SER A 229 -14.68 -14.81 13.96
C SER A 229 -15.45 -13.63 13.38
N TRP A 230 -15.98 -13.78 12.16
CA TRP A 230 -16.82 -12.76 11.53
C TRP A 230 -18.06 -12.42 12.36
N GLN A 231 -18.60 -13.40 13.08
CA GLN A 231 -19.73 -13.22 14.00
C GLN A 231 -19.33 -12.35 15.20
N GLU A 232 -18.15 -12.57 15.78
CA GLU A 232 -17.63 -11.75 16.88
C GLU A 232 -17.33 -10.32 16.42
N LEU A 233 -16.76 -10.16 15.23
CA LEU A 233 -16.53 -8.85 14.62
C LEU A 233 -17.85 -8.11 14.35
N ALA A 234 -18.86 -8.80 13.80
CA ALA A 234 -20.17 -8.22 13.53
C ALA A 234 -20.95 -7.86 14.81
N ALA A 235 -20.77 -8.63 15.88
CA ALA A 235 -21.39 -8.37 17.19
C ALA A 235 -20.62 -7.32 18.02
N LYS A 236 -19.46 -6.88 17.55
CA LYS A 236 -18.60 -5.94 18.28
C LYS A 236 -19.28 -4.58 18.42
N LEU A 237 -19.20 -4.02 19.62
CA LEU A 237 -19.75 -2.71 19.94
C LEU A 237 -18.64 -1.72 20.32
N ASP A 238 -18.84 -0.44 19.99
CA ASP A 238 -17.98 0.65 20.44
C ASP A 238 -18.07 0.88 21.96
N GLY A 239 -17.19 1.74 22.47
CA GLY A 239 -17.19 2.14 23.88
C GLY A 239 -16.82 1.02 24.87
N THR A 240 -17.11 1.29 26.15
CA THR A 240 -16.89 0.34 27.25
C THR A 240 -18.22 -0.26 27.69
N GLU A 241 -18.21 -1.34 28.46
CA GLU A 241 -19.44 -1.91 29.04
C GLU A 241 -20.21 -0.92 29.93
N ARG A 242 -19.54 0.15 30.41
CA ARG A 242 -20.16 1.21 31.21
C ARG A 242 -20.85 2.28 30.36
N SER A 243 -20.71 2.24 29.04
CA SER A 243 -21.36 3.19 28.13
C SER A 243 -22.86 2.90 28.05
N THR A 244 -23.69 3.94 28.27
CA THR A 244 -25.16 3.84 28.29
C THR A 244 -25.77 3.56 26.93
N VAL A 245 -25.10 3.98 25.86
CA VAL A 245 -25.43 3.66 24.47
C VAL A 245 -24.15 3.14 23.84
N ARG A 246 -24.28 2.04 23.09
CA ARG A 246 -23.20 1.44 22.32
C ARG A 246 -23.68 1.19 20.91
N ASN A 247 -22.90 1.61 19.93
CA ASN A 247 -23.16 1.35 18.52
C ASN A 247 -22.36 0.14 18.06
N ALA A 248 -22.76 -0.45 16.94
CA ALA A 248 -21.94 -1.45 16.28
C ALA A 248 -20.59 -0.82 15.90
N TYR A 249 -19.51 -1.52 16.23
CA TYR A 249 -18.16 -1.09 15.88
C TYR A 249 -17.95 -1.14 14.37
N PHE A 250 -18.53 -2.15 13.72
CA PHE A 250 -18.55 -2.31 12.27
C PHE A 250 -19.99 -2.40 11.77
N THR A 251 -20.27 -1.79 10.63
CA THR A 251 -21.52 -1.96 9.91
C THR A 251 -21.57 -3.33 9.22
N ALA A 252 -22.78 -3.80 8.89
CA ALA A 252 -22.93 -5.04 8.13
C ALA A 252 -22.23 -4.99 6.77
N ALA A 253 -22.23 -3.82 6.11
CA ALA A 253 -21.54 -3.63 4.83
C ALA A 253 -20.02 -3.75 4.98
N GLU A 254 -19.44 -3.18 6.04
CA GLU A 254 -18.00 -3.29 6.32
C GLU A 254 -17.60 -4.72 6.64
N ILE A 255 -18.42 -5.48 7.37
CA ILE A 255 -18.14 -6.91 7.62
C ILE A 255 -18.17 -7.71 6.31
N GLN A 256 -19.14 -7.48 5.43
CA GLN A 256 -19.17 -8.15 4.13
C GLN A 256 -17.96 -7.79 3.26
N ALA A 257 -17.56 -6.52 3.25
CA ALA A 257 -16.35 -6.08 2.57
C ALA A 257 -15.09 -6.71 3.18
N ALA A 258 -15.00 -6.81 4.51
CA ALA A 258 -13.88 -7.43 5.22
C ALA A 258 -13.71 -8.91 4.85
N ILE A 259 -14.82 -9.66 4.77
CA ILE A 259 -14.82 -11.05 4.30
C ILE A 259 -14.25 -11.15 2.89
N ALA A 260 -14.72 -10.29 1.97
CA ALA A 260 -14.24 -10.27 0.59
C ALA A 260 -12.74 -9.91 0.53
N TYR A 261 -12.31 -8.88 1.26
CA TYR A 261 -10.92 -8.45 1.32
C TYR A 261 -10.00 -9.54 1.85
N HIS A 262 -10.38 -10.20 2.95
CA HIS A 262 -9.60 -11.30 3.51
C HIS A 262 -9.50 -12.47 2.52
N SER A 263 -10.62 -12.87 1.91
CA SER A 263 -10.62 -13.99 0.95
C SER A 263 -9.71 -13.74 -0.26
N GLU A 264 -9.70 -12.51 -0.78
CA GLU A 264 -8.84 -12.12 -1.89
C GLU A 264 -7.38 -12.00 -1.46
N ALA A 265 -7.11 -11.45 -0.27
CA ALA A 265 -5.77 -11.36 0.28
C ALA A 265 -5.12 -12.74 0.47
N VAL A 266 -5.88 -13.73 0.97
CA VAL A 266 -5.44 -15.12 1.08
C VAL A 266 -5.12 -15.70 -0.29
N ARG A 267 -5.99 -15.47 -1.29
CA ARG A 267 -5.77 -15.93 -2.67
C ARG A 267 -4.48 -15.33 -3.26
N LEU A 268 -4.28 -14.02 -3.12
CA LEU A 268 -3.09 -13.32 -3.62
C LEU A 268 -1.82 -13.78 -2.91
N ALA A 269 -1.87 -13.97 -1.60
CA ALA A 269 -0.75 -14.49 -0.82
C ALA A 269 -0.35 -15.90 -1.28
N ALA A 270 -1.32 -16.77 -1.56
CA ALA A 270 -1.07 -18.11 -2.08
C ALA A 270 -0.45 -18.09 -3.49
N VAL A 271 -0.93 -17.22 -4.39
CA VAL A 271 -0.35 -17.06 -5.74
C VAL A 271 1.10 -16.61 -5.65
N LYS A 272 1.40 -15.58 -4.86
CA LYS A 272 2.79 -15.12 -4.68
C LYS A 272 3.69 -16.15 -4.02
N ALA A 273 3.15 -16.96 -3.11
CA ALA A 273 3.90 -18.07 -2.52
C ALA A 273 4.27 -19.13 -3.57
N ALA A 274 3.35 -19.46 -4.49
CA ALA A 274 3.63 -20.37 -5.60
C ALA A 274 4.65 -19.78 -6.58
N GLU A 275 4.49 -18.50 -6.98
CA GLU A 275 5.44 -17.82 -7.88
C GLU A 275 6.87 -17.80 -7.32
N ARG A 276 7.03 -17.59 -5.99
CA ARG A 276 8.35 -17.67 -5.35
C ARG A 276 8.94 -19.08 -5.41
N ALA A 277 8.13 -20.10 -5.12
CA ALA A 277 8.58 -21.49 -5.17
C ALA A 277 9.01 -21.92 -6.59
N ASP A 278 8.30 -21.45 -7.63
CA ASP A 278 8.66 -21.72 -9.03
C ASP A 278 10.00 -21.06 -9.40
N SER A 279 10.24 -19.82 -8.95
CA SER A 279 11.52 -19.12 -9.21
C SER A 279 12.72 -19.76 -8.51
N GLU A 280 12.54 -20.29 -7.29
CA GLU A 280 13.61 -20.98 -6.55
C GLU A 280 13.91 -22.37 -7.14
N GLY A 281 12.93 -23.00 -7.78
CA GLY A 281 13.10 -24.27 -8.51
C GLY A 281 13.98 -24.13 -9.76
N ASP A 282 13.79 -23.07 -10.54
CA ASP A 282 14.52 -22.81 -11.80
C ASP A 282 16.02 -22.53 -11.55
N ASP A 283 16.35 -21.80 -10.48
CA ASP A 283 17.76 -21.53 -10.09
C ASP A 283 18.51 -22.82 -9.66
N SER A 284 17.79 -23.78 -9.08
CA SER A 284 18.35 -25.08 -8.67
C SER A 284 18.64 -26.01 -9.87
N GLU A 285 17.82 -25.97 -10.92
CA GLU A 285 18.07 -26.73 -12.15
C GLU A 285 19.18 -26.08 -13.00
N LYS A 286 19.26 -24.75 -13.01
CA LYS A 286 20.33 -24.02 -13.71
C LYS A 286 21.71 -24.30 -13.11
N SER A 287 21.84 -24.29 -11.78
CA SER A 287 23.11 -24.56 -11.09
C SER A 287 23.64 -25.98 -11.32
N MET A 288 22.77 -26.99 -11.38
CA MET A 288 23.17 -28.37 -11.72
C MET A 288 23.59 -28.53 -13.19
N SER A 289 23.04 -27.72 -14.11
CA SER A 289 23.40 -27.74 -15.52
C SER A 289 24.76 -27.08 -15.81
N ASP A 290 25.12 -26.03 -15.07
CA ASP A 290 26.42 -25.34 -15.20
C ASP A 290 27.57 -26.18 -14.61
N GLU A 291 27.36 -26.86 -13.48
CA GLU A 291 28.35 -27.81 -12.92
C GLU A 291 28.55 -29.04 -13.81
N ALA A 292 27.48 -29.56 -14.43
CA ALA A 292 27.56 -30.69 -15.37
C ALA A 292 28.15 -30.32 -16.75
N MET A 293 28.21 -29.02 -17.10
CA MET A 293 28.91 -28.52 -18.29
C MET A 293 30.39 -28.20 -18.04
N SER A 294 30.75 -27.81 -16.81
CA SER A 294 32.15 -27.63 -16.41
C SER A 294 32.93 -28.95 -16.40
N ASP A 295 32.30 -30.05 -15.97
CA ASP A 295 32.97 -31.35 -15.84
C ASP A 295 33.17 -32.08 -17.18
N ARG A 296 32.39 -31.74 -18.22
CA ARG A 296 32.56 -32.30 -19.58
C ARG A 296 33.63 -31.62 -20.43
N ARG A 297 34.11 -30.43 -20.05
CA ARG A 297 35.15 -29.71 -20.82
C ARG A 297 36.58 -30.20 -20.53
N SER A 298 36.73 -31.15 -19.60
CA SER A 298 38.01 -31.69 -19.13
C SER A 298 38.45 -32.97 -19.86
N TYR A 299 37.57 -33.64 -20.61
CA TYR A 299 37.81 -34.99 -21.14
C TYR A 299 38.08 -35.09 -22.66
N ASP A 300 38.30 -33.98 -23.37
CA ASP A 300 38.61 -34.02 -24.82
C ASP A 300 40.08 -33.69 -25.18
N GLU A 301 41.00 -33.60 -24.21
CA GLU A 301 42.43 -33.34 -24.49
C GLU A 301 43.37 -34.32 -23.77
N ALA A 302 43.33 -35.61 -24.16
CA ALA A 302 44.48 -36.52 -24.04
C ALA A 302 44.19 -37.83 -24.77
N GLY A 303 44.53 -37.90 -26.06
CA GLY A 303 44.32 -39.11 -26.86
C GLY A 303 45.29 -39.29 -28.02
N GLU A 304 46.52 -38.78 -27.93
CA GLU A 304 47.56 -39.16 -28.91
C GLU A 304 48.94 -39.26 -28.27
N VAL A 305 49.23 -40.41 -27.66
CA VAL A 305 50.58 -41.00 -27.70
C VAL A 305 50.46 -42.52 -27.52
N VAL A 306 50.67 -43.30 -28.58
CA VAL A 306 51.08 -44.72 -28.47
C VAL A 306 52.25 -44.93 -29.40
N SER A 307 53.44 -45.02 -28.81
CA SER A 307 54.67 -45.54 -29.40
C SER A 307 54.89 -46.97 -28.93
N GLU A 308 55.25 -47.88 -29.83
CA GLU A 308 56.33 -48.89 -29.67
C GLU A 308 56.33 -49.87 -30.86
N GLY A 309 57.50 -50.06 -31.49
CA GLY A 309 57.77 -51.12 -32.49
C GLY A 309 58.50 -50.66 -33.74
#